data_AF-A0A371CCN6-F1
#
_entry.id   AF-A0A371CCN6-F1
#
_cell.length_a   1.000
_cell.length_b   1.000
_cell.length_c   1.000
_cell.angle_alpha   90.00
_cell.angle_beta   90.00
_cell.angle_gamma   90.00
#
_symmetry.space_group_name_H-M   'P 1'
#
loop_
_entity.id
_entity.type
_entity.pdbx_description
1 polymer ?
#
loop_
_entity_poly.entity_id
_entity_poly.type
_entity_poly.pdbx_seq_one_letter_code
_entity_poly.pdbx_strand_id
1 'polypeptide(L)'
;MKPRLKIFVLEPIPTLEIGGSVYRSDPLRPTHHIAKRFLYLVSDPDETIEELADKLKATFMELYPHHAKPCIDSIQDEAALDLDRRFLLREVFEDNSLVRMVLTQPTDKDELGNYHAAKALAAREAARKAKARAEGRLVDEDESSDDDLDDDYEEDIIEIRPRRITPTRN
;
A
#
# COMPACT_ATOMS: atom_id res chain seq x y z
N MET A 1 -2.78 32.85 -13.52
CA MET A 1 -1.69 31.88 -13.23
C MET A 1 -1.62 30.87 -14.36
N LYS A 2 -0.44 30.31 -14.65
CA LYS A 2 -0.31 29.20 -15.62
C LYS A 2 -0.59 27.87 -14.86
N PRO A 3 -1.34 26.93 -15.45
CA PRO A 3 -1.61 25.64 -14.80
C PRO A 3 -0.31 24.84 -14.63
N ARG A 4 -0.18 24.12 -13.52
CA ARG A 4 0.97 23.26 -13.21
C ARG A 4 0.64 21.82 -13.58
N LEU A 5 1.54 21.16 -14.31
CA LEU A 5 1.40 19.75 -14.71
C LEU A 5 1.84 18.85 -13.56
N LYS A 6 1.07 17.80 -13.23
CA LYS A 6 1.45 16.78 -12.25
C LYS A 6 1.03 15.38 -12.71
N ILE A 7 1.84 14.37 -12.37
CA ILE A 7 1.60 12.96 -12.71
C ILE A 7 1.15 12.24 -11.44
N PHE A 8 0.01 11.56 -11.50
CA PHE A 8 -0.55 10.84 -10.36
C PHE A 8 -0.45 9.33 -10.57
N VAL A 9 -0.04 8.63 -9.52
CA VAL A 9 0.06 7.17 -9.47
C VAL A 9 -0.84 6.69 -8.34
N LEU A 10 -1.81 5.84 -8.65
CA LEU A 10 -2.65 5.19 -7.66
C LEU A 10 -2.09 3.80 -7.38
N GLU A 11 -1.68 3.58 -6.14
CA GLU A 11 -1.13 2.32 -5.65
C GLU A 11 -2.07 1.75 -4.57
N PRO A 12 -2.58 0.51 -4.73
CA PRO A 12 -3.26 -0.15 -3.63
C PRO A 12 -2.26 -0.42 -2.51
N ILE A 13 -2.65 -0.23 -1.25
CA ILE A 13 -1.82 -0.63 -0.11
C ILE A 13 -1.48 -2.12 -0.28
N PRO A 14 -0.19 -2.50 -0.25
CA PRO A 14 0.19 -3.90 -0.25
C PRO A 14 -0.49 -4.58 0.93
N THR A 15 -1.28 -5.60 0.59
CA THR A 15 -2.32 -6.23 1.37
C THR A 15 -1.96 -6.40 2.86
N LEU A 16 -2.89 -6.01 3.74
CA LEU A 16 -2.90 -6.45 5.14
C LEU A 16 -2.71 -7.97 5.22
N GLU A 17 -1.72 -8.43 5.99
CA GLU A 17 -1.68 -9.78 6.51
C GLU A 17 -2.77 -9.92 7.59
N ILE A 18 -3.96 -10.37 7.18
CA ILE A 18 -5.03 -10.65 8.14
C ILE A 18 -5.04 -12.14 8.44
N GLY A 19 -4.48 -12.52 9.59
CA GLY A 19 -4.66 -13.86 10.18
C GLY A 19 -3.79 -14.98 9.60
N GLY A 20 -2.54 -14.70 9.19
CA GLY A 20 -1.59 -15.75 8.76
C GLY A 20 -1.90 -16.40 7.40
N SER A 21 -3.00 -16.03 6.75
CA SER A 21 -3.20 -16.29 5.33
C SER A 21 -2.70 -15.08 4.55
N VAL A 22 -1.41 -15.10 4.19
CA VAL A 22 -0.94 -14.37 3.02
C VAL A 22 -1.92 -14.72 1.92
N TYR A 23 -2.59 -13.73 1.33
CA TYR A 23 -3.18 -13.91 0.01
C TYR A 23 -2.04 -14.30 -0.90
N ARG A 24 -1.75 -15.61 -0.97
CA ARG A 24 -0.91 -16.23 -1.98
C ARG A 24 -1.69 -16.07 -3.28
N SER A 25 -1.60 -14.86 -3.82
CA SER A 25 -1.21 -14.75 -5.21
C SER A 25 -0.10 -15.79 -5.41
N ASP A 26 -0.44 -16.80 -6.20
CA ASP A 26 0.45 -17.79 -6.74
C ASP A 26 1.92 -17.27 -6.74
N PRO A 27 2.88 -17.89 -6.04
CA PRO A 27 4.25 -17.37 -5.92
C PRO A 27 5.00 -17.26 -7.26
N LEU A 28 4.38 -17.75 -8.35
CA LEU A 28 4.85 -17.62 -9.73
C LEU A 28 4.13 -16.49 -10.51
N ARG A 29 3.09 -15.88 -9.95
CA ARG A 29 2.52 -14.64 -10.47
C ARG A 29 3.20 -13.49 -9.76
N PRO A 30 3.98 -12.63 -10.44
CA PRO A 30 4.31 -11.34 -9.88
C PRO A 30 2.98 -10.71 -9.43
N THR A 31 2.90 -10.34 -8.14
CA THR A 31 1.90 -9.37 -7.67
C THR A 31 2.23 -8.06 -8.37
N HIS A 32 1.87 -7.97 -9.65
CA HIS A 32 1.80 -6.72 -10.36
C HIS A 32 0.72 -5.95 -9.61
N HIS A 33 1.10 -5.18 -8.61
CA HIS A 33 0.30 -4.07 -8.14
C HIS A 33 0.04 -3.24 -9.39
N ILE A 34 -1.18 -3.35 -9.94
CA ILE A 34 -1.55 -2.63 -11.15
C ILE A 34 -1.71 -1.17 -10.71
N ALA A 35 -0.60 -0.45 -10.73
CA ALA A 35 -0.60 0.98 -10.49
C ALA A 35 -1.31 1.66 -11.66
N LYS A 36 -2.39 2.39 -11.38
CA LYS A 36 -3.05 3.23 -12.40
C LYS A 36 -2.38 4.59 -12.40
N ARG A 37 -2.02 5.08 -13.59
CA ARG A 37 -1.34 6.37 -13.74
C ARG A 37 -2.14 7.28 -14.65
N PHE A 38 -2.31 8.52 -14.25
CA PHE A 38 -2.91 9.53 -15.11
C PHE A 38 -2.30 10.91 -14.85
N LEU A 39 -2.42 11.75 -15.86
CA LEU A 39 -1.97 13.12 -15.83
C LEU A 39 -3.10 14.01 -15.30
N TYR A 40 -2.77 14.93 -14.40
CA TYR A 40 -3.72 15.91 -13.91
C TYR A 40 -3.09 17.30 -13.85
N LEU A 41 -3.82 18.28 -14.37
CA LEU A 41 -3.41 19.67 -14.41
C LEU A 41 -3.98 20.40 -13.20
N VAL A 42 -3.11 20.93 -12.36
CA VAL A 42 -3.50 21.74 -11.22
C VAL A 42 -3.77 23.17 -11.71
N SER A 43 -5.03 23.58 -11.58
CA SER A 43 -5.50 24.90 -11.98
C SER A 43 -5.26 25.96 -10.90
N ASP A 44 -5.33 25.57 -9.62
CA ASP A 44 -5.18 26.47 -8.48
C ASP A 44 -4.11 25.92 -7.50
N PRO A 45 -2.98 26.62 -7.32
CA PRO A 45 -1.92 26.20 -6.41
C PRO A 45 -2.21 26.50 -4.93
N ASP A 46 -3.26 27.28 -4.63
CA ASP A 46 -3.71 27.62 -3.27
C ASP A 46 -4.75 26.63 -2.73
N GLU A 47 -5.06 25.57 -3.48
CA GLU A 47 -5.86 24.45 -2.99
C GLU A 47 -5.10 23.61 -1.98
N THR A 48 -5.86 22.94 -1.12
CA THR A 48 -5.35 21.96 -0.17
C THR A 48 -5.15 20.59 -0.82
N ILE A 49 -4.33 19.75 -0.19
CA ILE A 49 -4.18 18.35 -0.59
C ILE A 49 -5.52 17.60 -0.48
N GLU A 50 -6.37 17.94 0.50
CA GLU A 50 -7.72 17.37 0.64
C GLU A 50 -8.62 17.66 -0.59
N GLU A 51 -8.67 18.92 -1.02
CA GLU A 51 -9.44 19.32 -2.20
C GLU A 51 -8.90 18.64 -3.47
N LEU A 52 -7.57 18.54 -3.60
CA LEU A 52 -6.94 17.78 -4.68
C LEU A 52 -7.35 16.30 -4.65
N ALA A 53 -7.40 15.67 -3.47
CA ALA A 53 -7.79 14.27 -3.34
C ALA A 53 -9.19 14.03 -3.90
N ASP A 54 -10.15 14.91 -3.59
CA ASP A 54 -11.52 14.78 -4.08
C ASP A 54 -11.65 14.99 -5.58
N LYS A 55 -10.90 15.94 -6.15
CA LYS A 55 -10.84 16.13 -7.61
C LYS A 55 -10.24 14.93 -8.31
N LEU A 56 -9.18 14.34 -7.76
CA LEU A 56 -8.55 13.14 -8.32
C LEU A 56 -9.49 11.93 -8.27
N LYS A 57 -10.31 11.80 -7.22
CA LYS A 57 -11.38 10.76 -7.19
C LYS A 57 -12.36 10.96 -8.34
N ALA A 58 -12.81 12.20 -8.57
CA ALA A 58 -13.74 12.52 -9.64
C ALA A 58 -13.13 12.19 -11.01
N THR A 59 -11.91 12.69 -11.27
CA THR A 59 -11.18 12.40 -12.52
C THR A 59 -10.94 10.91 -12.72
N PHE A 60 -10.59 10.17 -11.66
CA PHE A 60 -10.44 8.72 -11.75
C PHE A 60 -11.74 8.04 -12.18
N MET A 61 -12.87 8.43 -11.60
CA MET A 61 -14.18 7.86 -11.96
C MET A 61 -14.60 8.19 -13.39
N GLU A 62 -14.19 9.35 -13.91
CA GLU A 62 -14.40 9.72 -15.32
C GLU A 62 -13.53 8.86 -16.27
N LEU A 63 -12.26 8.66 -15.93
CA LEU A 63 -11.31 7.88 -16.74
C LEU A 63 -11.58 6.37 -16.67
N TYR A 64 -12.09 5.89 -15.53
CA TYR A 64 -12.29 4.47 -15.24
C TYR A 64 -13.71 4.19 -14.70
N PRO A 65 -14.77 4.45 -15.49
CA PRO A 65 -16.16 4.37 -15.03
C PRO A 65 -16.60 2.96 -14.61
N HIS A 66 -15.90 1.93 -15.07
CA HIS A 66 -16.17 0.54 -14.68
C HIS A 66 -15.59 0.15 -13.32
N HIS A 67 -14.67 0.96 -12.77
CA HIS A 67 -14.03 0.69 -11.49
C HIS A 67 -14.89 1.19 -10.31
N ALA A 68 -14.59 0.70 -9.12
CA ALA A 68 -15.14 1.22 -7.88
C ALA A 68 -14.49 2.56 -7.52
N LYS A 69 -15.23 3.38 -6.75
CA LYS A 69 -14.73 4.67 -6.28
C LYS A 69 -13.46 4.48 -5.42
N PRO A 70 -12.35 5.15 -5.74
CA PRO A 70 -11.13 5.03 -4.96
C PRO A 70 -11.31 5.60 -3.55
N CYS A 71 -10.87 4.84 -2.55
CA CYS A 71 -10.76 5.28 -1.17
C CYS A 71 -9.30 5.62 -0.89
N ILE A 72 -8.97 6.92 -0.99
CA ILE A 72 -7.61 7.41 -0.79
C ILE A 72 -7.35 7.56 0.70
N ASP A 73 -6.35 6.82 1.17
CA ASP A 73 -5.87 6.81 2.54
C ASP A 73 -4.88 7.95 2.77
N SER A 74 -3.83 8.00 1.95
CA SER A 74 -2.81 9.04 1.98
C SER A 74 -2.42 9.50 0.58
N ILE A 75 -1.86 10.71 0.52
CA ILE A 75 -1.21 11.27 -0.66
C ILE A 75 0.25 11.44 -0.29
N GLN A 76 1.11 10.92 -1.15
CA GLN A 76 2.55 10.90 -0.95
C GLN A 76 3.27 11.67 -2.05
N ASP A 77 4.41 12.24 -1.70
CA ASP A 77 5.33 12.86 -2.65
C ASP A 77 6.15 11.81 -3.44
N GLU A 78 7.13 12.29 -4.21
CA GLU A 78 8.03 11.42 -4.98
C GLU A 78 8.91 10.54 -4.07
N ALA A 79 9.22 11.00 -2.85
CA ALA A 79 9.97 10.27 -1.84
C ALA A 79 9.11 9.28 -1.03
N ALA A 80 7.83 9.10 -1.41
CA ALA A 80 6.85 8.26 -0.71
C ALA A 80 6.57 8.71 0.73
N LEU A 81 6.72 10.01 1.03
CA LEU A 81 6.37 10.59 2.32
C LEU A 81 4.91 11.01 2.34
N ASP A 82 4.17 10.58 3.36
CA ASP A 82 2.77 10.97 3.55
C ASP A 82 2.67 12.47 3.86
N LEU A 83 1.83 13.17 3.09
CA LEU A 83 1.60 14.59 3.23
C LEU A 83 0.34 14.88 4.05
N ASP A 84 0.40 15.89 4.92
CA ASP A 84 -0.77 16.38 5.66
C ASP A 84 -1.79 16.98 4.70
N ARG A 85 -3.04 16.53 4.80
CA ARG A 85 -4.15 16.94 3.93
C ARG A 85 -4.41 18.45 3.92
N ARG A 86 -3.97 19.16 4.96
CA ARG A 86 -4.16 20.60 5.14
C ARG A 86 -3.11 21.45 4.42
N PHE A 87 -2.00 20.87 3.96
CA PHE A 87 -0.98 21.63 3.24
C PHE A 87 -1.51 22.16 1.91
N LEU A 88 -1.01 23.31 1.51
CA LEU A 88 -1.32 23.88 0.20
C LEU A 88 -0.47 23.21 -0.88
N LEU A 89 -1.04 23.03 -2.06
CA LEU A 89 -0.35 22.35 -3.18
C LEU A 89 0.97 23.03 -3.56
N ARG A 90 1.06 24.36 -3.40
CA ARG A 90 2.30 25.12 -3.66
C ARG A 90 3.41 24.92 -2.65
N GLU A 91 3.08 24.48 -1.43
CA GLU A 91 4.03 24.34 -0.33
C GLU A 91 4.77 23.01 -0.42
N VAL A 92 4.11 21.99 -0.97
CA VAL A 92 4.61 20.61 -1.00
C VAL A 92 5.04 20.12 -2.37
N PHE A 93 4.54 20.73 -3.46
CA PHE A 93 4.77 20.22 -4.81
C PHE A 93 5.33 21.28 -5.75
N GLU A 94 6.29 20.84 -6.55
CA GLU A 94 6.90 21.60 -7.64
C GLU A 94 6.16 21.34 -8.98
N ASP A 95 6.64 21.97 -10.04
CA ASP A 95 6.15 21.72 -11.39
C ASP A 95 6.58 20.33 -11.86
N ASN A 96 5.67 19.59 -12.50
CA ASN A 96 5.87 18.21 -12.97
C ASN A 96 6.10 17.17 -11.86
N SER A 97 5.74 17.48 -10.60
CA SER A 97 5.87 16.52 -9.51
C SER A 97 5.07 15.23 -9.77
N LEU A 98 5.70 14.11 -9.42
CA LEU A 98 5.03 12.83 -9.25
C LEU A 98 4.33 12.84 -7.89
N VAL A 99 3.08 12.43 -7.88
CA VAL A 99 2.28 12.28 -6.66
C VAL A 99 1.74 10.87 -6.60
N ARG A 100 1.91 10.21 -5.46
CA ARG A 100 1.37 8.87 -5.24
C ARG A 100 0.13 8.98 -4.38
N MET A 101 -0.87 8.18 -4.68
CA MET A 101 -2.09 8.07 -3.90
C MET A 101 -2.19 6.64 -3.41
N VAL A 102 -2.19 6.50 -2.09
CA VAL A 102 -2.27 5.22 -1.42
C VAL A 102 -3.73 4.90 -1.16
N LEU A 103 -4.19 3.73 -1.59
CA LEU A 103 -5.60 3.35 -1.50
C LEU A 103 -5.85 2.29 -0.42
N THR A 104 -6.84 2.54 0.44
CA THR A 104 -7.25 1.59 1.50
C THR A 104 -7.84 0.29 0.93
N GLN A 105 -8.43 0.36 -0.26
CA GLN A 105 -9.14 -0.75 -0.89
C GLN A 105 -8.87 -0.78 -2.40
N PRO A 106 -8.94 -1.96 -3.04
CA PRO A 106 -8.85 -2.07 -4.49
C PRO A 106 -9.93 -1.27 -5.20
N THR A 107 -9.62 -0.77 -6.40
CA THR A 107 -10.60 -0.12 -7.28
C THR A 107 -11.22 -1.08 -8.29
N ASP A 108 -10.58 -2.22 -8.56
CA ASP A 108 -11.21 -3.27 -9.36
C ASP A 108 -12.39 -3.87 -8.59
N LYS A 109 -13.53 -4.09 -9.26
CA LYS A 109 -14.77 -4.52 -8.59
C LYS A 109 -14.68 -5.94 -8.05
N ASP A 110 -14.00 -6.83 -8.76
CA ASP A 110 -13.85 -8.22 -8.34
C ASP A 110 -12.87 -8.29 -7.16
N GLU A 111 -11.76 -7.56 -7.24
CA GLU A 111 -10.81 -7.43 -6.13
C GLU A 111 -11.44 -6.79 -4.89
N LEU A 112 -12.29 -5.76 -5.06
CA LEU A 112 -12.99 -5.12 -3.96
C LEU A 112 -14.00 -6.06 -3.28
N GLY A 113 -14.72 -6.88 -4.05
CA GLY A 113 -15.59 -7.91 -3.52
C GLY A 113 -14.83 -8.92 -2.65
N ASN A 114 -13.67 -9.37 -3.15
CA ASN A 114 -12.79 -10.27 -2.41
C ASN A 114 -12.24 -9.62 -1.12
N TYR A 115 -11.83 -8.36 -1.17
CA TYR A 115 -11.38 -7.59 -0.01
C TYR A 115 -12.44 -7.54 1.10
N HIS A 116 -13.70 -7.23 0.76
CA HIS A 116 -14.78 -7.19 1.75
C HIS A 116 -15.10 -8.56 2.34
N ALA A 117 -15.09 -9.62 1.53
CA ALA A 117 -15.27 -10.99 2.01
C ALA A 117 -14.17 -11.39 3.00
N ALA A 118 -12.91 -11.08 2.68
CA ALA A 118 -11.75 -11.31 3.54
C ALA A 118 -11.91 -10.61 4.90
N LYS A 119 -12.22 -9.30 4.85
CA LYS A 119 -12.38 -8.47 6.03
C LYS A 119 -13.51 -8.96 6.93
N ALA A 120 -14.62 -9.41 6.33
CA ALA A 120 -15.75 -9.98 7.06
C ALA A 120 -15.40 -11.32 7.73
N LEU A 121 -14.64 -12.19 7.05
CA LEU A 121 -14.17 -13.45 7.62
C LEU A 121 -13.26 -13.20 8.82
N ALA A 122 -12.27 -12.31 8.67
CA ALA A 122 -11.36 -11.94 9.73
C ALA A 122 -12.07 -11.34 10.96
N ALA A 123 -13.04 -10.46 10.73
CA ALA A 123 -13.84 -9.89 11.82
C ALA A 123 -14.61 -10.96 12.60
N ARG A 124 -15.14 -11.98 11.91
CA ARG A 124 -15.81 -13.13 12.56
C ARG A 124 -14.84 -13.97 13.37
N GLU A 125 -13.64 -14.23 12.85
CA GLU A 125 -12.61 -14.96 13.59
C GLU A 125 -12.12 -14.19 14.82
N ALA A 126 -11.89 -12.88 14.68
CA ALA A 126 -11.52 -12.01 15.78
C ALA A 126 -12.62 -11.98 16.86
N ALA A 127 -13.89 -11.88 16.46
CA ALA A 127 -15.02 -11.95 17.40
C ALA A 127 -15.12 -13.32 18.09
N ARG A 128 -14.86 -14.42 17.36
CA ARG A 128 -14.81 -15.78 17.94
C ARG A 128 -13.67 -15.91 18.95
N LYS A 129 -12.47 -15.42 18.62
CA LYS A 129 -11.31 -15.41 19.54
C LYS A 129 -11.59 -14.56 20.77
N ALA A 130 -12.13 -13.35 20.59
CA ALA A 130 -12.51 -12.46 21.69
C ALA A 130 -13.55 -13.10 22.62
N LYS A 131 -14.56 -13.77 22.06
CA LYS A 131 -15.56 -14.52 22.83
C LYS A 131 -14.94 -15.71 23.57
N ALA A 132 -14.07 -16.49 22.92
CA ALA A 132 -13.36 -17.59 23.57
C ALA A 132 -12.46 -17.12 24.72
N ARG A 133 -11.81 -15.95 24.58
CA ARG A 133 -11.01 -15.32 25.63
C ARG A 133 -11.89 -14.87 26.80
N ALA A 134 -13.02 -14.23 26.51
CA ALA A 134 -13.97 -13.78 27.53
C ALA A 134 -14.62 -14.95 28.30
N GLU A 135 -14.79 -16.11 27.65
CA GLU A 135 -15.30 -17.35 28.27
C GLU A 135 -14.21 -18.16 29.00
N GLY A 136 -12.97 -17.65 29.11
CA GLY A 136 -11.86 -18.36 29.77
C GLY A 136 -11.43 -19.65 29.07
N ARG A 137 -11.79 -19.82 27.79
CA ARG A 137 -11.47 -21.01 26.96
C ARG A 137 -10.17 -20.90 26.18
N LEU A 138 -9.57 -19.72 26.13
CA LEU A 138 -8.21 -19.55 25.65
C LEU A 138 -7.31 -19.50 26.88
N VAL A 139 -6.56 -20.58 27.08
CA VAL A 139 -5.31 -20.50 27.85
C VAL A 139 -4.42 -19.62 26.99
N ASP A 140 -3.96 -18.50 27.54
CA ASP A 140 -2.83 -17.81 26.93
C ASP A 140 -1.72 -18.88 26.89
N GLU A 141 -1.43 -19.43 25.70
CA GLU A 141 -0.12 -20.00 25.47
C GLU A 141 0.81 -18.79 25.56
N ASP A 142 1.18 -18.45 26.80
CA ASP A 142 2.43 -17.77 27.08
C ASP A 142 3.47 -18.61 26.33
N GLU A 143 4.00 -18.06 25.25
CA GLU A 143 5.33 -18.42 24.76
C GLU A 143 6.35 -18.00 25.84
N SER A 144 6.25 -18.57 27.04
CA SER A 144 7.34 -18.70 27.99
C SER A 144 7.94 -20.09 27.79
N SER A 145 8.52 -20.32 26.61
CA SER A 145 9.60 -21.29 26.52
C SER A 145 10.87 -20.55 26.91
N ASP A 146 11.09 -20.47 28.22
CA ASP A 146 12.43 -20.56 28.80
C ASP A 146 13.01 -21.91 28.33
N ASP A 147 13.60 -21.93 27.14
CA ASP A 147 14.56 -22.95 26.75
C ASP A 147 15.90 -22.24 26.63
N ASP A 148 16.72 -22.41 27.67
CA ASP A 148 18.16 -22.19 27.65
C ASP A 148 18.75 -22.98 26.47
N LEU A 149 19.07 -22.28 25.38
CA LEU A 149 19.96 -22.77 24.33
C LEU A 149 21.24 -21.92 24.36
N ASP A 150 22.14 -22.28 25.27
CA ASP A 150 23.57 -22.22 24.97
C ASP A 150 23.81 -23.22 23.82
N ASP A 151 24.18 -22.75 22.64
CA ASP A 151 25.17 -23.40 21.76
C ASP A 151 25.44 -22.55 20.50
N ASP A 152 26.73 -22.48 20.18
CA ASP A 152 27.38 -21.65 19.15
C ASP A 152 26.68 -21.63 17.78
N TYR A 153 26.26 -20.45 17.34
CA TYR A 153 26.09 -20.17 15.91
C TYR A 153 27.38 -19.52 15.38
N GLU A 154 28.20 -20.32 14.70
CA GLU A 154 29.24 -19.78 13.81
C GLU A 154 28.56 -18.98 12.68
N GLU A 155 28.93 -17.71 12.54
CA GLU A 155 28.53 -16.87 11.41
C GLU A 155 29.13 -17.42 10.11
N ASP A 156 28.32 -18.13 9.31
CA ASP A 156 28.64 -18.37 7.91
C ASP A 156 28.53 -17.04 7.14
N ILE A 157 29.64 -16.30 7.10
CA ILE A 157 29.83 -15.15 6.23
C ILE A 157 29.73 -15.63 4.77
N ILE A 158 28.59 -15.42 4.13
CA ILE A 158 28.47 -15.58 2.68
C ILE A 158 29.20 -14.42 2.01
N GLU A 159 30.47 -14.63 1.68
CA GLU A 159 31.28 -13.72 0.86
C GLU A 159 30.71 -13.66 -0.57
N ILE A 160 29.79 -12.72 -0.83
CA ILE A 160 29.31 -12.44 -2.19
C ILE A 160 30.43 -11.75 -2.95
N ARG A 161 31.22 -12.53 -3.69
CA ARG A 161 32.21 -11.99 -4.63
C ARG A 161 31.51 -11.29 -5.79
N PRO A 162 31.85 -10.02 -6.11
CA PRO A 162 31.33 -9.37 -7.30
C PRO A 162 31.83 -10.11 -8.55
N ARG A 163 30.91 -10.62 -9.36
CA ARG A 163 31.24 -11.14 -10.69
C ARG A 163 31.83 -9.99 -11.52
N ARG A 164 33.08 -10.18 -11.96
CA ARG A 164 33.72 -9.32 -12.95
C ARG A 164 32.83 -9.25 -14.19
N ILE A 165 32.40 -8.03 -14.50
CA ILE A 165 31.87 -7.67 -15.82
C ILE A 165 33.06 -7.76 -16.78
N THR A 166 33.05 -8.74 -17.68
CA THR A 166 33.92 -8.72 -18.85
C THR A 166 33.34 -7.73 -19.86
N PRO A 167 34.08 -6.71 -20.30
CA PRO A 167 33.64 -5.88 -21.41
C PRO A 167 33.62 -6.74 -22.68
N THR A 168 32.45 -6.96 -23.26
CA THR A 168 32.36 -7.37 -24.66
C THR A 168 32.92 -6.24 -25.50
N ARG A 169 34.04 -6.54 -26.15
CA ARG A 169 34.81 -5.64 -27.01
C ARG A 169 34.07 -5.47 -28.35
N ASN A 170 33.86 -4.21 -28.72
CA ASN A 170 33.46 -3.60 -30.01
C ASN A 170 32.83 -4.49 -31.08
#